data_AF-B7PM14-F1
#
_entry.id   AF-B7PM14-F1
#
_cell.length_a   1.000
_cell.length_b   1.000
_cell.length_c   1.000
_cell.angle_alpha   90.00
_cell.angle_beta   90.00
_cell.angle_gamma   90.00
#
_symmetry.space_group_name_H-M   'P 1'
#
loop_
_entity.id
_entity.type
_entity.pdbx_description
1 polymer ?
#
loop_
_entity_poly.entity_id
_entity_poly.type
_entity_poly.pdbx_seq_one_letter_code
_entity_poly.pdbx_strand_id
1 'polypeptide(L)' 'MAEELVIVDTDVGVDDAMALLLALSNPSRCRVLAITCVAGNVDLPRVYTNTLRILNFCKQLQASGALSPTQLGA' A
#
# COMPACT_ATOMS: atom_id res chain seq x y z
N MET A 1 -3.74 -23.86 -8.52
CA MET A 1 -4.64 -22.68 -8.54
C MET A 1 -3.91 -21.57 -9.28
N ALA A 2 -4.63 -20.77 -10.07
CA ALA A 2 -4.04 -19.63 -10.77
C ALA A 2 -3.75 -18.49 -9.78
N GLU A 3 -2.66 -17.77 -9.99
CA GLU A 3 -2.28 -16.57 -9.22
C GLU A 3 -3.15 -15.39 -9.67
N GLU A 4 -3.82 -14.73 -8.73
CA GLU A 4 -4.63 -13.54 -9.00
C GLU A 4 -3.74 -12.30 -8.93
N LEU A 5 -3.66 -11.54 -10.02
CA LEU A 5 -2.83 -10.35 -10.12
C LEU A 5 -3.70 -9.11 -9.94
N VAL A 6 -3.35 -8.25 -8.98
CA VAL A 6 -4.18 -7.08 -8.64
C VAL A 6 -3.37 -5.79 -8.58
N ILE A 7 -4.00 -4.69 -8.98
CA ILE A 7 -3.58 -3.32 -8.69
C ILE A 7 -4.63 -2.74 -7.75
N VAL A 8 -4.19 -2.10 -6.67
CA VAL A 8 -5.08 -1.57 -5.64
C VAL A 8 -5.02 -0.04 -5.65
N ASP A 9 -6.15 0.62 -5.86
CA ASP A 9 -6.31 2.07 -5.71
C ASP A 9 -7.15 2.34 -4.46
N THR A 10 -6.61 3.06 -3.48
CA THR A 10 -7.23 3.17 -2.14
C THR A 10 -6.85 4.46 -1.40
N ASP A 11 -7.74 4.94 -0.54
CA ASP A 11 -7.51 6.03 0.42
C ASP A 11 -7.06 5.52 1.81
N VAL A 12 -6.85 4.21 1.96
CA VAL A 12 -6.27 3.59 3.16
C VAL A 12 -7.00 4.01 4.44
N GLY A 13 -8.32 3.82 4.43
CA GLY A 13 -9.15 3.71 5.61
C GLY A 13 -8.80 2.48 6.46
N VAL A 14 -9.55 2.27 7.54
CA VAL A 14 -9.31 1.13 8.45
C VAL A 14 -9.59 -0.20 7.76
N ASP A 15 -10.67 -0.26 7.01
CA ASP A 15 -11.10 -1.40 6.20
C ASP A 15 -10.16 -1.67 5.02
N ASP A 16 -9.71 -0.63 4.32
CA ASP A 16 -8.68 -0.74 3.28
C ASP A 16 -7.38 -1.33 3.82
N ALA A 17 -6.96 -0.86 5.00
CA ALA A 17 -5.75 -1.36 5.65
C ALA A 17 -5.86 -2.86 5.93
N MET A 18 -7.02 -3.33 6.39
CA MET A 18 -7.28 -4.77 6.58
C MET A 18 -7.27 -5.53 5.25
N ALA A 19 -7.88 -4.97 4.20
CA ALA A 19 -7.89 -5.58 2.87
C ALA A 19 -6.48 -5.72 2.29
N LEU A 20 -5.65 -4.68 2.41
CA LEU A 20 -4.24 -4.70 2.00
C LEU A 20 -3.44 -5.74 2.78
N LEU A 21 -3.59 -5.82 4.11
CA LEU A 21 -2.92 -6.84 4.92
C LEU A 21 -3.30 -8.26 4.49
N LEU A 22 -4.57 -8.50 4.20
CA LEU A 22 -5.05 -9.79 3.71
C LEU A 22 -4.49 -10.11 2.32
N ALA A 23 -4.54 -9.16 1.39
CA ALA A 23 -3.99 -9.33 0.04
C ALA A 23 -2.49 -9.66 0.08
N LEU A 24 -1.73 -8.97 0.93
CA LEU A 24 -0.28 -9.14 1.08
C LEU A 24 0.11 -10.41 1.87
N SER A 25 -0.83 -11.04 2.59
CA SER A 25 -0.55 -12.21 3.44
C SER A 25 -0.26 -13.51 2.68
N ASN A 26 -0.74 -13.63 1.43
CA ASN A 26 -0.57 -14.84 0.63
C ASN A 26 -0.26 -14.52 -0.86
N PRO A 27 0.99 -14.14 -1.17
CA PRO A 27 1.42 -13.81 -2.52
C PRO A 27 1.22 -14.93 -3.55
N SER A 28 1.25 -16.19 -3.11
CA SER A 28 1.06 -17.36 -4.00
C SER A 28 -0.37 -17.49 -4.52
N ARG A 29 -1.34 -16.81 -3.89
CA ARG A 29 -2.74 -16.76 -4.31
C ARG A 29 -3.11 -15.41 -4.90
N CYS A 30 -2.67 -14.32 -4.27
CA CYS A 30 -2.95 -12.95 -4.69
C CYS A 30 -1.66 -12.13 -4.67
N ARG A 31 -1.22 -11.66 -5.83
CA ARG A 31 -0.04 -10.82 -5.97
C ARG A 31 -0.43 -9.40 -6.30
N VAL A 32 -0.16 -8.51 -5.35
CA VAL A 32 -0.32 -7.07 -5.52
C VAL A 32 0.84 -6.56 -6.37
N LEU A 33 0.54 -6.07 -7.57
CA LEU A 33 1.53 -5.54 -8.52
C LEU A 33 1.87 -4.09 -8.24
N ALA A 34 0.86 -3.30 -7.83
CA ALA A 34 1.00 -1.89 -7.50
C ALA A 34 -0.09 -1.46 -6.52
N ILE A 35 0.22 -0.43 -5.74
CA ILE A 35 -0.73 0.29 -4.89
C ILE A 35 -0.68 1.76 -5.30
N THR A 36 -1.82 2.32 -5.68
CA THR A 36 -2.00 3.75 -5.95
C THR A 36 -2.81 4.38 -4.81
N CYS A 37 -2.46 5.62 -4.46
CA CYS A 37 -3.09 6.34 -3.38
C CYS A 37 -4.05 7.39 -3.96
N VAL A 38 -5.31 7.33 -3.55
CA VAL A 38 -6.33 8.33 -3.87
C VAL A 38 -6.78 9.03 -2.58
N ALA A 39 -7.16 10.30 -2.67
CA ALA A 39 -7.72 11.00 -1.52
C ALA A 39 -9.20 10.63 -1.37
N GLY A 40 -9.65 10.43 -0.13
CA GLY A 40 -11.03 10.07 0.19
C GLY A 40 -11.43 10.52 1.58
N ASN A 41 -11.79 9.58 2.45
CA ASN A 41 -12.06 9.82 3.87
C ASN A 41 -10.79 10.16 4.66
N VAL A 42 -9.63 9.87 4.08
CA VAL A 42 -8.32 10.15 4.63
C VAL A 42 -7.57 11.11 3.70
N ASP A 43 -6.93 12.13 4.28
CA ASP A 43 -6.12 13.08 3.51
C ASP A 43 -4.92 12.39 2.87
N LEU A 44 -4.61 12.75 1.61
CA LEU A 44 -3.58 12.10 0.80
C LEU A 44 -2.20 11.90 1.50
N PRO A 45 -1.67 12.84 2.29
CA PRO A 45 -0.42 12.61 3.03
C PRO A 45 -0.52 11.48 4.07
N ARG A 46 -1.69 11.32 4.69
CA ARG A 46 -1.97 10.23 5.63
C ARG A 46 -2.18 8.90 4.90
N VAL A 47 -2.86 8.91 3.75
CA VAL A 47 -2.98 7.73 2.86
C VAL A 47 -1.61 7.17 2.51
N TYR A 48 -0.71 8.05 2.06
CA TYR A 48 0.65 7.69 1.71
C TYR A 48 1.43 7.12 2.90
N THR A 49 1.37 7.80 4.06
CA THR A 49 2.02 7.34 5.29
C THR A 49 1.50 5.99 5.76
N ASN A 50 0.18 5.76 5.70
CA ASN A 50 -0.45 4.50 6.10
C ASN A 50 -0.07 3.37 5.15
N THR A 51 -0.06 3.62 3.83
CA THR A 51 0.40 2.67 2.82
C THR A 51 1.82 2.19 3.13
N LEU A 52 2.75 3.12 3.36
CA LEU A 52 4.14 2.80 3.68
C LEU A 52 4.26 2.00 4.99
N ARG A 53 3.47 2.32 6.02
CA ARG A 53 3.46 1.57 7.28
C ARG A 53 3.01 0.13 7.09
N ILE A 54 1.96 -0.10 6.30
CA ILE A 54 1.45 -1.43 5.99
C ILE A 54 2.50 -2.23 5.19
N LEU A 55 3.06 -1.65 4.13
CA LEU A 55 4.10 -2.29 3.33
C LEU A 55 5.34 -2.63 4.17
N ASN A 56 5.75 -1.73 5.07
CA ASN A 56 6.87 -1.95 5.97
C ASN A 56 6.57 -3.10 6.94
N PHE A 57 5.36 -3.12 7.52
CA PHE A 57 4.91 -4.19 8.41
C PHE A 57 4.91 -5.56 7.71
N CYS A 58 4.42 -5.62 6.48
CA CYS A 58 4.41 -6.84 5.66
C CYS A 58 5.78 -7.22 5.09
N LYS A 59 6.83 -6.41 5.31
CA LYS A 59 8.17 -6.57 4.67
C LYS A 59 8.09 -6.63 3.14
N GLN A 60 7.08 -5.97 2.57
CA GLN A 60 6.80 -5.89 1.13
C GLN A 60 7.39 -4.62 0.51
N LEU A 61 8.15 -3.84 1.29
CA LEU A 61 8.85 -2.65 0.83
C LEU A 61 10.01 -3.06 -0.09
N GLN A 62 9.69 -3.30 -1.36
CA GLN A 62 10.70 -3.38 -2.40
C GLN A 62 11.14 -1.96 -2.70
N ALA A 63 12.17 -1.49 -2.02
CA ALA A 63 12.75 -0.18 -2.29
C ALA A 63 13.33 -0.18 -3.72
N SER A 64 12.54 0.31 -4.67
CA SER A 64 12.99 0.66 -6.01
C SER A 64 12.41 2.03 -6.36
N GLY A 65 13.22 3.07 -6.13
CA GLY A 65 13.08 4.35 -6.82
C GLY A 65 12.36 5.50 -6.08
N ALA A 66 13.16 6.31 -5.39
CA ALA A 66 13.05 7.76 -5.22
C ALA A 66 11.75 8.37 -4.66
N LEU A 67 11.68 8.47 -3.32
CA LEU A 67 11.27 9.74 -2.70
C LEU A 67 12.28 10.07 -1.60
N SER A 68 13.04 11.15 -1.81
CA SER A 68 13.97 11.66 -0.83
C SER A 68 13.22 12.10 0.44
N PRO A 69 13.78 11.91 1.65
CA PRO A 69 13.17 12.34 2.92
C PRO A 69 12.84 13.84 3.03
N THR A 70 13.24 14.65 2.04
CA THR A 70 13.09 16.10 2.00
C THR A 70 11.68 16.61 1.66
N GLN A 71 10.72 15.74 1.33
CA GLN A 71 9.34 16.15 1.02
C GLN A 71 8.33 15.94 2.16
N LEU A 72 8.79 15.55 3.37
CA LEU A 72 7.92 15.39 4.55
C LEU A 72 8.07 16.53 5.58
N GLY A 73 8.44 17.73 5.14
CA GLY A 73 8.59 18.89 6.03
C GLY A 73 8.53 20.24 5.32
N ALA A 74 7.33 20.80 5.24
CA ALA A 74 7.00 22.22 5.41
C ALA A 74 5.54 22.32 5.85
#